data_AF-A0A4V1TP54-F1
#
_entry.id   AF-A0A4V1TP54-F1
#
_cell.length_a   1.000
_cell.length_b   1.000
_cell.length_c   1.000
_cell.angle_alpha   90.00
_cell.angle_beta   90.00
_cell.angle_gamma   90.00
#
_symmetry.space_group_name_H-M   'P 1'
#
loop_
_entity.id
_entity.type
_entity.pdbx_description
1 polymer ?
#
loop_
_entity_poly.entity_id
_entity_poly.type
_entity_poly.pdbx_seq_one_letter_code
_entity_poly.pdbx_strand_id
1 'polypeptide(L)'
;TGGMSGGIMSHDFVEAALMRRAGYHVWLCADLVGSYEQQPPDLLAELQRDRRWCQGNLQNSRLMAEPGIHPVHRAMFVTGAMAYLSAPLWLAFITLGTALWLSGARVVADWNILPSELIGLWAWTLSMLFLPRILGVAAVFMKREQQQYGGAASLIKSAGLESVMAILQAPIRMLAHSLFVLVALTGIKLDWKSPPREATAVPWTDAARKLAPMSFVVALLAVGVAFIDPSALIWLLPVGLPLALSIPLTVITSQIRLGENAKSSKLLLIPEESWSPPVLRRAWMHASRLSRAQPQPMLKAA
;
A
#
# COMPACT_ATOMS: atom_id res chain seq x y z
N THR A 1 6.48 8.80 -28.83
CA THR A 1 7.42 8.63 -27.71
C THR A 1 6.94 9.50 -26.55
N GLY A 2 6.89 8.97 -25.34
CA GLY A 2 6.34 9.64 -24.16
C GLY A 2 6.16 8.62 -23.02
N GLY A 3 6.14 9.06 -21.77
CA GLY A 3 6.06 8.17 -20.59
C GLY A 3 4.85 7.24 -20.55
N MET A 4 3.77 7.68 -21.21
CA MET A 4 2.51 6.95 -21.35
C MET A 4 2.38 6.21 -22.69
N SER A 5 3.44 6.20 -23.52
CA SER A 5 3.50 5.42 -24.76
C SER A 5 4.24 4.10 -24.52
N GLY A 6 3.76 3.00 -25.10
CA GLY A 6 4.34 1.67 -24.89
C GLY A 6 3.28 0.57 -24.91
N GLY A 7 3.74 -0.68 -24.81
CA GLY A 7 2.88 -1.84 -24.64
C GLY A 7 2.18 -1.85 -23.28
N ILE A 8 1.04 -2.52 -23.21
CA ILE A 8 0.22 -2.62 -21.99
C ILE A 8 0.99 -3.39 -20.91
N MET A 9 1.29 -2.74 -19.78
CA MET A 9 2.04 -3.37 -18.68
C MET A 9 1.15 -4.21 -17.75
N SER A 10 -0.10 -3.78 -17.54
CA SER A 10 -1.15 -4.46 -16.77
C SER A 10 -2.27 -4.85 -17.73
N HIS A 11 -2.17 -6.05 -18.32
CA HIS A 11 -3.03 -6.49 -19.42
C HIS A 11 -4.35 -7.09 -18.94
N ASP A 12 -4.40 -7.63 -17.73
CA ASP A 12 -5.57 -8.22 -17.07
C ASP A 12 -6.86 -7.38 -17.22
N PHE A 13 -6.83 -6.11 -16.82
CA PHE A 13 -8.00 -5.22 -16.91
C PHE A 13 -8.37 -4.89 -18.36
N VAL A 14 -7.37 -4.82 -19.23
CA VAL A 14 -7.59 -4.51 -20.66
C VAL A 14 -8.20 -5.72 -21.36
N GLU A 15 -7.70 -6.92 -21.11
CA GLU A 15 -8.22 -8.18 -21.63
C GLU A 15 -9.67 -8.39 -21.19
N ALA A 16 -9.99 -8.18 -19.92
CA ALA A 16 -11.37 -8.21 -19.43
C ALA A 16 -12.27 -7.24 -20.20
N ALA A 17 -11.83 -6.00 -20.42
CA ALA A 17 -12.60 -5.01 -21.17
C ALA A 17 -12.78 -5.40 -22.65
N LEU A 18 -11.74 -6.00 -23.27
CA LEU A 18 -11.77 -6.48 -24.65
C LEU A 18 -12.67 -7.71 -24.81
N MET A 19 -12.64 -8.65 -23.87
CA MET A 19 -13.56 -9.79 -23.82
C MET A 19 -15.00 -9.31 -23.73
N ARG A 20 -15.28 -8.33 -22.86
CA ARG A 20 -16.62 -7.74 -22.75
C ARG A 20 -17.06 -7.06 -24.06
N ARG A 21 -16.13 -6.36 -24.72
CA ARG A 21 -16.36 -5.73 -26.03
C ARG A 21 -16.63 -6.76 -27.14
N ALA A 22 -16.00 -7.93 -27.08
CA ALA A 22 -16.23 -9.05 -28.00
C ALA A 22 -17.54 -9.82 -27.74
N GLY A 23 -18.35 -9.38 -26.77
CA GLY A 23 -19.65 -9.98 -26.48
C GLY A 23 -19.64 -11.03 -25.36
N TYR A 24 -18.48 -11.31 -24.74
CA TYR A 24 -18.42 -12.22 -23.60
C TYR A 24 -18.91 -11.55 -22.31
N HIS A 25 -19.39 -12.37 -21.37
CA HIS A 25 -19.63 -11.94 -20.00
C HIS A 25 -18.34 -12.12 -19.18
N VAL A 26 -18.00 -11.09 -18.41
CA VAL A 26 -16.87 -11.09 -17.49
C VAL A 26 -17.41 -11.01 -16.07
N TRP A 27 -17.04 -11.97 -15.24
CA TRP A 27 -17.50 -12.10 -13.86
C TRP A 27 -16.34 -11.95 -12.89
N LEU A 28 -16.56 -11.21 -11.80
CA LEU A 28 -15.64 -11.15 -10.68
C LEU A 28 -16.06 -12.20 -9.64
N CYS A 29 -15.34 -13.31 -9.58
CA CYS A 29 -15.60 -14.38 -8.62
C CYS A 29 -14.77 -14.14 -7.35
N ALA A 30 -15.38 -13.53 -6.33
CA ALA A 30 -14.70 -13.14 -5.09
C ALA A 30 -14.51 -14.30 -4.08
N ASP A 31 -15.08 -15.46 -4.36
CA ASP A 31 -15.09 -16.66 -3.51
C ASP A 31 -14.12 -17.75 -4.01
N LEU A 32 -13.29 -17.45 -5.01
CA LEU A 32 -12.26 -18.37 -5.48
C LEU A 32 -11.12 -18.47 -4.45
N VAL A 33 -10.90 -19.70 -3.97
CA VAL A 33 -9.79 -20.04 -3.07
C VAL A 33 -8.65 -20.73 -3.84
N GLY A 34 -7.44 -20.65 -3.30
CA GLY A 34 -6.33 -21.51 -3.73
C GLY A 34 -5.26 -20.90 -4.62
N SER A 35 -5.23 -19.57 -4.82
CA SER A 35 -4.11 -18.91 -5.51
C SER A 35 -2.81 -18.95 -4.70
N TYR A 36 -2.91 -18.89 -3.37
CA TYR A 36 -1.80 -18.85 -2.41
C TYR A 36 -0.66 -17.91 -2.82
N GLU A 37 -1.00 -16.83 -3.54
CA GLU A 37 -0.03 -15.86 -4.02
C GLU A 37 0.51 -15.04 -2.86
N GLN A 38 1.83 -14.89 -2.81
CA GLN A 38 2.49 -14.16 -1.74
C GLN A 38 2.49 -12.66 -2.04
N GLN A 39 2.26 -11.87 -0.99
CA GLN A 39 2.45 -10.43 -1.04
C GLN A 39 3.94 -10.08 -1.00
N PRO A 40 4.33 -8.87 -1.45
CA PRO A 40 5.69 -8.39 -1.29
C PRO A 40 6.12 -8.46 0.19
N PRO A 41 7.36 -8.89 0.49
CA PRO A 41 7.79 -9.19 1.87
C PRO A 41 8.07 -7.94 2.72
N ASP A 42 8.25 -6.78 2.10
CA ASP A 42 8.59 -5.53 2.77
C ASP A 42 8.06 -4.31 2.01
N LEU A 43 8.05 -3.16 2.67
CA LEU A 43 7.55 -1.90 2.12
C LEU A 43 8.29 -1.47 0.85
N LEU A 44 9.60 -1.71 0.73
CA LEU A 44 10.35 -1.30 -0.47
C LEU A 44 10.00 -2.19 -1.67
N ALA A 45 9.83 -3.49 -1.45
CA ALA A 45 9.36 -4.43 -2.46
C ALA A 45 7.93 -4.10 -2.91
N GLU A 46 7.05 -3.73 -1.97
CA GLU A 46 5.69 -3.27 -2.26
C GLU A 46 5.71 -1.99 -3.11
N LEU A 47 6.44 -0.97 -2.67
CA LEU A 47 6.56 0.30 -3.40
C LEU A 47 7.16 0.11 -4.80
N GLN A 48 8.10 -0.82 -4.95
CA GLN A 48 8.62 -1.17 -6.25
C GLN A 48 7.49 -1.69 -7.14
N ARG A 49 6.72 -2.70 -6.68
CA ARG A 49 5.57 -3.26 -7.40
C ARG A 49 4.53 -2.20 -7.77
N ASP A 50 4.17 -1.36 -6.80
CA ASP A 50 3.23 -0.26 -7.01
C ASP A 50 3.71 0.73 -8.08
N ARG A 51 5.01 0.97 -8.21
CA ARG A 51 5.54 1.84 -9.26
C ARG A 51 5.19 1.33 -10.66
N ARG A 52 5.26 0.01 -10.89
CA ARG A 52 4.86 -0.61 -12.16
C ARG A 52 3.35 -0.53 -12.36
N TRP A 53 2.58 -0.82 -11.33
CA TRP A 53 1.11 -0.73 -11.39
C TRP A 53 0.63 0.70 -11.64
N CYS A 54 1.26 1.69 -11.01
CA CYS A 54 0.99 3.11 -11.23
C CYS A 54 1.19 3.48 -12.70
N GLN A 55 2.36 3.14 -13.27
CA GLN A 55 2.62 3.42 -14.69
C GLN A 55 1.62 2.69 -15.60
N GLY A 56 1.33 1.42 -15.34
CA GLY A 56 0.36 0.64 -16.11
C GLY A 56 -1.05 1.21 -16.05
N ASN A 57 -1.53 1.60 -14.86
CA ASN A 57 -2.86 2.18 -14.68
C ASN A 57 -2.99 3.55 -15.34
N LEU A 58 -1.97 4.41 -15.23
CA LEU A 58 -1.96 5.70 -15.92
C LEU A 58 -1.93 5.51 -17.44
N GLN A 59 -1.13 4.57 -17.96
CA GLN A 59 -1.11 4.21 -19.38
C GLN A 59 -2.47 3.67 -19.86
N ASN A 60 -3.08 2.78 -19.10
CA ASN A 60 -4.35 2.14 -19.44
C ASN A 60 -5.54 3.10 -19.32
N SER A 61 -5.43 4.15 -18.50
CA SER A 61 -6.50 5.14 -18.32
C SER A 61 -7.00 5.74 -19.63
N ARG A 62 -6.14 5.90 -20.64
CA ARG A 62 -6.51 6.39 -21.99
C ARG A 62 -7.56 5.51 -22.68
N LEU A 63 -7.62 4.22 -22.35
CA LEU A 63 -8.60 3.28 -22.89
C LEU A 63 -10.02 3.58 -22.39
N MET A 64 -10.17 4.44 -21.39
CA MET A 64 -11.49 4.94 -21.00
C MET A 64 -12.19 5.69 -22.14
N ALA A 65 -11.45 6.22 -23.13
CA ALA A 65 -12.00 6.92 -24.30
C ALA A 65 -12.20 6.00 -25.51
N GLU A 66 -11.68 4.78 -25.47
CA GLU A 66 -11.68 3.83 -26.59
C GLU A 66 -13.10 3.41 -26.98
N PRO A 67 -13.51 3.51 -28.26
CA PRO A 67 -14.84 3.10 -28.71
C PRO A 67 -15.16 1.63 -28.41
N GLY A 68 -16.44 1.37 -28.12
CA GLY A 68 -16.95 0.02 -27.84
C GLY A 68 -16.61 -0.55 -26.46
N ILE A 69 -15.81 0.14 -25.63
CA ILE A 69 -15.59 -0.27 -24.23
C ILE A 69 -16.83 0.07 -23.39
N HIS A 70 -17.32 -0.93 -22.65
CA HIS A 70 -18.48 -0.82 -21.76
C HIS A 70 -18.23 0.19 -20.62
N PRO A 71 -19.23 0.98 -20.17
CA PRO A 71 -19.05 2.02 -19.15
C PRO A 71 -18.41 1.55 -17.85
N VAL A 72 -18.75 0.33 -17.38
CA VAL A 72 -18.15 -0.27 -16.18
C VAL A 72 -16.62 -0.39 -16.31
N HIS A 73 -16.11 -0.85 -17.46
CA HIS A 73 -14.66 -0.95 -17.67
C HIS A 73 -14.00 0.43 -17.82
N ARG A 74 -14.70 1.43 -18.39
CA ARG A 74 -14.23 2.82 -18.39
C ARG A 74 -14.07 3.35 -16.98
N ALA A 75 -15.06 3.11 -16.12
CA ALA A 75 -14.98 3.45 -14.70
C ALA A 75 -13.81 2.74 -14.02
N MET A 76 -13.58 1.45 -14.31
CA MET A 76 -12.40 0.72 -13.78
C MET A 76 -11.06 1.34 -14.21
N PHE A 77 -10.93 1.79 -15.46
CA PHE A 77 -9.71 2.47 -15.92
C PHE A 77 -9.51 3.81 -15.20
N VAL A 78 -10.57 4.57 -14.97
CA VAL A 78 -10.53 5.84 -14.22
C VAL A 78 -10.20 5.58 -12.75
N THR A 79 -10.85 4.63 -12.09
CA THR A 79 -10.58 4.31 -10.68
C THR A 79 -9.17 3.75 -10.49
N GLY A 80 -8.68 2.94 -11.43
CA GLY A 80 -7.30 2.46 -11.44
C GLY A 80 -6.27 3.60 -11.53
N ALA A 81 -6.55 4.64 -12.31
CA ALA A 81 -5.72 5.86 -12.35
C ALA A 81 -5.84 6.67 -11.04
N MET A 82 -7.06 6.86 -10.53
CA MET A 82 -7.34 7.61 -9.31
C MET A 82 -6.77 6.96 -8.05
N ALA A 83 -6.57 5.64 -8.05
CA ALA A 83 -5.86 4.92 -6.99
C ALA A 83 -4.44 5.46 -6.74
N TYR A 84 -3.81 6.08 -7.75
CA TYR A 84 -2.50 6.72 -7.63
C TYR A 84 -2.56 8.25 -7.74
N LEU A 85 -3.42 8.82 -8.60
CA LEU A 85 -3.55 10.28 -8.76
C LEU A 85 -4.10 10.99 -7.50
N SER A 86 -4.82 10.27 -6.64
CA SER A 86 -5.27 10.82 -5.36
C SER A 86 -4.12 11.21 -4.43
N ALA A 87 -2.98 10.52 -4.49
CA ALA A 87 -1.83 10.80 -3.64
C ALA A 87 -1.22 12.21 -3.84
N PRO A 88 -0.85 12.65 -5.08
CA PRO A 88 -0.35 14.00 -5.30
C PRO A 88 -1.40 15.08 -5.07
N LEU A 89 -2.70 14.79 -5.29
CA LEU A 89 -3.78 15.73 -4.96
C LEU A 89 -3.88 15.94 -3.45
N TRP A 90 -3.78 14.88 -2.66
CA TRP A 90 -3.77 14.94 -1.20
C TRP A 90 -2.52 15.65 -0.67
N LEU A 91 -1.34 15.38 -1.24
CA LEU A 91 -0.11 16.08 -0.91
C LEU A 91 -0.21 17.60 -1.20
N ALA A 92 -0.80 17.97 -2.34
CA ALA A 92 -1.05 19.35 -2.70
C ALA A 92 -2.04 20.01 -1.73
N PHE A 93 -3.11 19.31 -1.36
CA PHE A 93 -4.08 19.78 -0.37
C PHE A 93 -3.42 20.09 0.99
N ILE A 94 -2.60 19.17 1.51
CA ILE A 94 -1.86 19.40 2.76
C ILE A 94 -0.89 20.58 2.61
N THR A 95 -0.11 20.61 1.53
CA THR A 95 0.92 21.64 1.31
C THR A 95 0.31 23.04 1.18
N LEU A 96 -0.75 23.18 0.39
CA LEU A 96 -1.49 24.44 0.24
C LEU A 96 -2.16 24.84 1.55
N GLY A 97 -2.75 23.89 2.28
CA GLY A 97 -3.34 24.13 3.59
C GLY A 97 -2.31 24.64 4.61
N THR A 98 -1.11 24.04 4.66
CA THR A 98 -0.01 24.51 5.49
C THR A 98 0.48 25.89 5.07
N ALA A 99 0.65 26.14 3.76
CA ALA A 99 1.07 27.45 3.27
C ALA A 99 0.07 28.55 3.63
N LEU A 100 -1.22 28.26 3.53
CA LEU A 100 -2.31 29.18 3.89
C LEU A 100 -2.39 29.44 5.40
N TRP A 101 -2.14 28.42 6.21
CA TRP A 101 -2.00 28.58 7.67
C TRP A 101 -0.84 29.52 8.00
N LEU A 102 0.33 29.25 7.43
CA LEU A 102 1.55 30.02 7.70
C LEU A 102 1.49 31.45 7.15
N SER A 103 0.65 31.72 6.14
CA SER A 103 0.42 33.08 5.66
C SER A 103 -0.46 33.93 6.58
N GLY A 104 -0.98 33.36 7.67
CA GLY A 104 -1.90 34.04 8.59
C GLY A 104 -3.28 34.31 8.00
N ALA A 105 -3.64 33.63 6.90
CA ALA A 105 -4.96 33.76 6.31
C ALA A 105 -6.01 33.14 7.23
N ARG A 106 -6.95 33.96 7.72
CA ARG A 106 -8.03 33.51 8.61
C ARG A 106 -9.11 32.77 7.82
N VAL A 107 -8.87 31.50 7.51
CA VAL A 107 -9.81 30.70 6.69
C VAL A 107 -10.86 29.97 7.54
N VAL A 108 -10.63 29.71 8.84
CA VAL A 108 -11.68 29.37 9.81
C VAL A 108 -11.26 29.92 11.18
N ALA A 109 -12.01 30.86 11.72
CA ALA A 109 -11.55 31.72 12.82
C ALA A 109 -11.93 31.26 14.24
N ASP A 110 -12.67 30.15 14.43
CA ASP A 110 -13.00 29.71 15.79
C ASP A 110 -13.24 28.20 15.90
N TRP A 111 -12.37 27.50 16.61
CA TRP A 111 -12.50 26.06 16.88
C TRP A 111 -13.68 25.73 17.79
N ASN A 112 -14.18 26.73 18.54
CA ASN A 112 -15.32 26.56 19.43
C ASN A 112 -16.66 26.50 18.68
N ILE A 113 -16.65 26.81 17.38
CA ILE A 113 -17.81 26.77 16.50
C ILE A 113 -17.43 25.92 15.28
N LEU A 114 -17.25 24.62 15.50
CA LEU A 114 -17.17 23.66 14.39
C LEU A 114 -18.55 23.64 13.71
N PRO A 115 -18.67 24.08 12.45
CA PRO A 115 -19.92 23.98 11.72
C PRO A 115 -20.36 22.51 11.69
N SER A 116 -21.66 22.26 11.78
CA SER A 116 -22.22 20.89 11.72
C SER A 116 -21.74 20.13 10.48
N GLU A 117 -21.46 20.86 9.41
CA GLU A 117 -20.91 20.43 8.13
C GLU A 117 -19.49 19.88 8.29
N LEU A 118 -18.64 20.51 9.11
CA LEU A 118 -17.27 20.05 9.34
C LEU A 118 -17.27 18.76 10.18
N ILE A 119 -18.15 18.67 11.19
CA ILE A 119 -18.36 17.43 11.96
C ILE A 119 -18.86 16.32 11.03
N GLY A 120 -19.83 16.63 10.16
CA GLY A 120 -20.36 15.69 9.17
C GLY A 120 -19.28 15.21 8.20
N LEU A 121 -18.40 16.11 7.73
CA LEU A 121 -17.28 15.78 6.86
C LEU A 121 -16.28 14.84 7.56
N TRP A 122 -15.92 15.12 8.82
CA TRP A 122 -15.05 14.25 9.61
C TRP A 122 -15.68 12.88 9.85
N ALA A 123 -16.96 12.84 10.24
CA ALA A 123 -17.68 11.59 10.46
C ALA A 123 -17.70 10.74 9.18
N TRP A 124 -18.05 11.34 8.03
CA TRP A 124 -18.06 10.66 6.74
C TRP A 124 -16.67 10.14 6.34
N THR A 125 -15.65 10.97 6.52
CA THR A 125 -14.25 10.59 6.22
C THR A 125 -13.80 9.40 7.07
N LEU A 126 -14.03 9.45 8.38
CA LEU A 126 -13.70 8.36 9.29
C LEU A 126 -14.49 7.09 8.98
N SER A 127 -15.79 7.22 8.63
CA SER A 127 -16.59 6.08 8.18
C SER A 127 -16.00 5.45 6.91
N MET A 128 -15.67 6.23 5.88
CA MET A 128 -15.08 5.68 4.65
C MET A 128 -13.75 4.97 4.90
N LEU A 129 -12.94 5.46 5.84
CA LEU A 129 -11.63 4.88 6.15
C LEU A 129 -11.73 3.59 6.98
N PHE A 130 -12.59 3.56 8.01
CA PHE A 130 -12.60 2.46 8.99
C PHE A 130 -13.74 1.46 8.81
N LEU A 131 -14.85 1.83 8.17
CA LEU A 131 -16.02 0.96 8.04
C LEU A 131 -15.71 -0.38 7.36
N PRO A 132 -14.97 -0.45 6.23
CA PRO A 132 -14.68 -1.73 5.58
C PRO A 132 -13.96 -2.71 6.50
N ARG A 133 -13.07 -2.19 7.37
CA ARG A 133 -12.32 -2.98 8.35
C ARG A 133 -13.21 -3.48 9.48
N ILE A 134 -14.07 -2.61 10.00
CA ILE A 134 -15.06 -2.97 11.03
C ILE A 134 -15.99 -4.06 10.49
N LEU A 135 -16.48 -3.90 9.26
CA LEU A 135 -17.32 -4.91 8.59
C LEU A 135 -16.58 -6.22 8.37
N GLY A 136 -15.29 -6.20 8.01
CA GLY A 136 -14.47 -7.40 7.88
C GLY A 136 -14.36 -8.18 9.19
N VAL A 137 -14.06 -7.50 10.30
CA VAL A 137 -13.99 -8.12 11.63
C VAL A 137 -15.37 -8.63 12.07
N ALA A 138 -16.42 -7.84 11.85
CA ALA A 138 -17.80 -8.24 12.16
C ALA A 138 -18.21 -9.49 11.36
N ALA A 139 -17.88 -9.57 10.07
CA ALA A 139 -18.17 -10.72 9.23
C ALA A 139 -17.51 -12.01 9.77
N VAL A 140 -16.26 -11.94 10.25
CA VAL A 140 -15.57 -13.08 10.87
C VAL A 140 -16.30 -13.54 12.13
N PHE A 141 -16.76 -12.61 12.97
CA PHE A 141 -17.55 -12.96 14.17
C PHE A 141 -18.92 -13.55 13.83
N MET A 142 -19.61 -12.99 12.83
CA MET A 142 -20.91 -13.50 12.37
C MET A 142 -20.79 -14.94 11.84
N LYS A 143 -19.70 -15.25 11.14
CA LYS A 143 -19.38 -16.61 10.66
C LYS A 143 -18.80 -17.53 11.73
N ARG A 144 -18.49 -17.01 12.93
CA ARG A 144 -17.84 -17.72 14.03
C ARG A 144 -16.45 -18.28 13.67
N GLU A 145 -15.74 -17.61 12.77
CA GLU A 145 -14.45 -18.04 12.22
C GLU A 145 -13.25 -17.47 13.00
N GLN A 146 -13.48 -16.72 14.09
CA GLN A 146 -12.41 -16.05 14.85
C GLN A 146 -11.31 -16.99 15.34
N GLN A 147 -11.59 -18.29 15.53
CA GLN A 147 -10.58 -19.26 15.94
C GLN A 147 -9.51 -19.51 14.87
N GLN A 148 -9.85 -19.31 13.58
CA GLN A 148 -8.89 -19.37 12.47
C GLN A 148 -7.90 -18.21 12.49
N TYR A 149 -8.20 -17.13 13.24
CA TYR A 149 -7.38 -15.93 13.40
C TYR A 149 -6.76 -15.83 14.81
N GLY A 150 -6.61 -16.97 15.50
CA GLY A 150 -6.03 -17.03 16.85
C GLY A 150 -6.99 -16.74 18.01
N GLY A 151 -8.29 -16.52 17.72
CA GLY A 151 -9.35 -16.29 18.70
C GLY A 151 -9.84 -14.83 18.73
N ALA A 152 -10.95 -14.59 19.45
CA ALA A 152 -11.64 -13.29 19.45
C ALA A 152 -10.76 -12.10 19.87
N ALA A 153 -10.07 -12.22 21.01
CA ALA A 153 -9.18 -11.17 21.50
C ALA A 153 -7.99 -10.93 20.57
N SER A 154 -7.46 -12.00 19.96
CA SER A 154 -6.34 -11.91 19.03
C SER A 154 -6.74 -11.20 17.74
N LEU A 155 -7.93 -11.51 17.20
CA LEU A 155 -8.48 -10.86 16.03
C LEU A 155 -8.62 -9.35 16.23
N ILE A 156 -9.20 -8.91 17.35
CA ILE A 156 -9.37 -7.48 17.66
C ILE A 156 -8.01 -6.78 17.79
N LYS A 157 -7.07 -7.38 18.54
CA LYS A 157 -5.71 -6.83 18.67
C LYS A 157 -4.98 -6.76 17.32
N SER A 158 -5.15 -7.78 16.49
CA SER A 158 -4.57 -7.85 15.14
C SER A 158 -5.13 -6.76 14.24
N ALA A 159 -6.45 -6.54 14.24
CA ALA A 159 -7.09 -5.46 13.50
C ALA A 159 -6.61 -4.08 13.97
N GLY A 160 -6.43 -3.90 15.29
CA GLY A 160 -5.84 -2.68 15.85
C GLY A 160 -4.40 -2.44 15.42
N LEU A 161 -3.55 -3.46 15.55
CA LEU A 161 -2.14 -3.41 15.15
C LEU A 161 -1.99 -3.12 13.65
N GLU A 162 -2.78 -3.80 12.82
CA GLU A 162 -2.82 -3.58 11.37
C GLU A 162 -3.29 -2.17 11.03
N SER A 163 -4.20 -1.58 11.81
CA SER A 163 -4.63 -0.17 11.66
C SER A 163 -3.54 0.82 11.99
N VAL A 164 -2.82 0.60 13.09
CA VAL A 164 -1.65 1.44 13.44
C VAL A 164 -0.60 1.36 12.34
N MET A 165 -0.32 0.15 11.85
CA MET A 165 0.65 -0.06 10.76
C MET A 165 0.22 0.62 9.45
N ALA A 166 -1.05 0.53 9.08
CA ALA A 166 -1.59 1.19 7.91
C ALA A 166 -1.49 2.72 8.01
N ILE A 167 -1.83 3.30 9.17
CA ILE A 167 -1.73 4.75 9.43
C ILE A 167 -0.27 5.21 9.32
N LEU A 168 0.67 4.48 9.91
CA LEU A 168 2.10 4.81 9.84
C LEU A 168 2.66 4.69 8.40
N GLN A 169 2.19 3.72 7.62
CA GLN A 169 2.68 3.54 6.25
C GLN A 169 2.03 4.47 5.23
N ALA A 170 0.81 4.96 5.49
CA ALA A 170 0.04 5.75 4.53
C ALA A 170 0.78 7.01 4.04
N PRO A 171 1.41 7.85 4.88
CA PRO A 171 2.18 9.01 4.42
C PRO A 171 3.37 8.63 3.52
N ILE A 172 4.04 7.51 3.82
CA ILE A 172 5.18 7.01 3.04
C ILE A 172 4.70 6.61 1.65
N ARG A 173 3.59 5.85 1.58
CA ARG A 173 2.93 5.46 0.33
C ARG A 173 2.47 6.69 -0.46
N MET A 174 1.88 7.68 0.20
CA MET A 174 1.44 8.94 -0.43
C MET A 174 2.60 9.63 -1.15
N LEU A 175 3.75 9.83 -0.51
CA LEU A 175 4.89 10.47 -1.16
C LEU A 175 5.46 9.62 -2.30
N ALA A 176 5.56 8.30 -2.10
CA ALA A 176 6.03 7.39 -3.14
C ALA A 176 5.11 7.40 -4.37
N HIS A 177 3.80 7.26 -4.18
CA HIS A 177 2.80 7.33 -5.26
C HIS A 177 2.80 8.68 -5.96
N SER A 178 2.95 9.79 -5.23
CA SER A 178 3.10 11.13 -5.81
C SER A 178 4.30 11.21 -6.74
N LEU A 179 5.45 10.69 -6.31
CA LEU A 179 6.65 10.61 -7.14
C LEU A 179 6.44 9.70 -8.36
N PHE A 180 5.77 8.55 -8.18
CA PHE A 180 5.52 7.62 -9.28
C PHE A 180 4.63 8.21 -10.36
N VAL A 181 3.59 8.97 -9.96
CA VAL A 181 2.74 9.72 -10.90
C VAL A 181 3.59 10.73 -11.68
N LEU A 182 4.41 11.55 -11.00
CA LEU A 182 5.28 12.52 -11.66
C LEU A 182 6.25 11.86 -12.65
N VAL A 183 6.86 10.74 -12.26
CA VAL A 183 7.76 9.94 -13.10
C VAL A 183 7.03 9.37 -14.32
N ALA A 184 5.83 8.82 -14.13
CA ALA A 184 5.03 8.24 -15.20
C ALA A 184 4.59 9.30 -16.23
N LEU A 185 4.23 10.49 -15.77
CA LEU A 185 3.84 11.62 -16.63
C LEU A 185 5.04 12.23 -17.37
N THR A 186 6.21 12.32 -16.72
CA THR A 186 7.45 12.86 -17.33
C THR A 186 8.16 11.87 -18.25
N GLY A 187 7.89 10.57 -18.11
CA GLY A 187 8.43 9.52 -18.98
C GLY A 187 9.87 9.14 -18.72
N ILE A 188 10.35 9.38 -17.50
CA ILE A 188 11.63 8.85 -17.03
C ILE A 188 11.55 7.31 -17.05
N LYS A 189 12.52 6.67 -17.71
CA LYS A 189 12.52 5.22 -17.93
C LYS A 189 12.42 4.45 -16.61
N LEU A 190 11.59 3.41 -16.64
CA LEU A 190 11.37 2.50 -15.53
C LEU A 190 12.23 1.25 -15.71
N ASP A 191 13.29 1.10 -14.90
CA ASP A 191 13.94 -0.21 -14.75
C ASP A 191 13.13 -1.04 -13.75
N TRP A 192 12.44 -2.04 -14.27
CA TRP A 192 11.74 -3.04 -13.46
C TRP A 192 12.64 -4.25 -13.23
N LYS A 193 12.98 -4.50 -11.96
CA LYS A 193 13.59 -5.75 -11.50
C LYS A 193 12.57 -6.49 -10.63
N SER A 194 12.36 -7.78 -10.89
CA SER A 194 11.47 -8.58 -10.04
C SER A 194 11.94 -8.53 -8.58
N PRO A 195 11.04 -8.24 -7.62
CA PRO A 195 11.38 -8.29 -6.21
C PRO A 195 11.89 -9.67 -5.80
N PRO A 196 12.73 -9.78 -4.76
CA PRO A 196 13.08 -11.05 -4.15
C PRO A 196 11.81 -11.79 -3.70
N ARG A 197 11.77 -13.11 -3.94
CA ARG A 197 10.64 -13.96 -3.49
C ARG A 197 10.81 -14.45 -2.06
N GLU A 198 12.03 -14.43 -1.53
CA GLU A 198 12.30 -14.77 -0.14
C GLU A 198 12.23 -13.51 0.72
N ALA A 199 11.60 -13.63 1.90
CA ALA A 199 11.58 -12.57 2.89
C ALA A 199 12.97 -12.44 3.51
N THR A 200 13.71 -11.42 3.11
CA THR A 200 14.97 -11.03 3.74
C THR A 200 14.77 -9.70 4.46
N ALA A 201 15.21 -9.62 5.70
CA ALA A 201 15.16 -8.38 6.46
C ALA A 201 15.90 -7.26 5.72
N VAL A 202 15.27 -6.08 5.63
CA VAL A 202 15.84 -4.93 4.94
C VAL A 202 17.00 -4.34 5.77
N PRO A 203 18.22 -4.26 5.23
CA PRO A 203 19.33 -3.61 5.92
C PRO A 203 19.09 -2.11 6.10
N TRP A 204 19.57 -1.54 7.21
CA TRP A 204 19.52 -0.09 7.46
C TRP A 204 20.13 0.74 6.33
N THR A 205 21.23 0.26 5.75
CA THR A 205 21.92 0.92 4.62
C THR A 205 21.03 1.04 3.39
N ASP A 206 20.26 0.00 3.09
CA ASP A 206 19.42 -0.07 1.91
C ASP A 206 18.16 0.78 2.09
N ALA A 207 17.56 0.72 3.28
CA ALA A 207 16.45 1.59 3.66
C ALA A 207 16.88 3.07 3.61
N ALA A 208 18.03 3.40 4.23
CA ALA A 208 18.56 4.77 4.24
C ALA A 208 18.88 5.25 2.82
N ARG A 209 19.56 4.46 1.98
CA ARG A 209 19.89 4.86 0.61
C ARG A 209 18.64 5.22 -0.21
N LYS A 210 17.54 4.50 -0.02
CA LYS A 210 16.30 4.72 -0.79
C LYS A 210 15.42 5.82 -0.20
N LEU A 211 15.35 5.94 1.13
CA LEU A 211 14.39 6.83 1.81
C LEU A 211 15.01 8.12 2.34
N ALA A 212 16.33 8.19 2.57
CA ALA A 212 16.98 9.39 3.11
C ALA A 212 16.75 10.67 2.29
N PRO A 213 16.73 10.65 0.93
CA PRO A 213 16.41 11.86 0.17
C PRO A 213 15.03 12.43 0.53
N MET A 214 14.02 11.54 0.69
CA MET A 214 12.67 11.92 1.09
C MET A 214 12.66 12.42 2.53
N SER A 215 13.27 11.69 3.46
CA SER A 215 13.35 12.08 4.88
C SER A 215 14.05 13.43 5.06
N PHE A 216 15.08 13.72 4.27
CA PHE A 216 15.82 14.98 4.31
C PHE A 216 14.95 16.16 3.88
N VAL A 217 14.20 16.03 2.76
CA VAL A 217 13.27 17.08 2.31
C VAL A 217 12.19 17.34 3.37
N VAL A 218 11.63 16.27 3.94
CA VAL A 218 10.62 16.39 5.01
C VAL A 218 11.19 17.08 6.25
N ALA A 219 12.42 16.74 6.65
CA ALA A 219 13.09 17.38 7.78
C ALA A 219 13.35 18.86 7.51
N LEU A 220 13.80 19.23 6.31
CA LEU A 220 14.02 20.62 5.92
C LEU A 220 12.71 21.43 5.93
N LEU A 221 11.63 20.86 5.40
CA LEU A 221 10.31 21.48 5.44
C LEU A 221 9.82 21.65 6.89
N ALA A 222 9.98 20.63 7.73
CA ALA A 222 9.60 20.72 9.14
C ALA A 222 10.38 21.83 9.87
N VAL A 223 11.69 21.95 9.62
CA VAL A 223 12.51 23.05 10.16
C VAL A 223 12.00 24.41 9.67
N GLY A 224 11.68 24.55 8.39
CA GLY A 224 11.11 25.78 7.84
C GLY A 224 9.78 26.16 8.49
N VAL A 225 8.88 25.19 8.67
CA VAL A 225 7.60 25.40 9.39
C VAL A 225 7.85 25.81 10.83
N ALA A 226 8.78 25.13 11.52
CA ALA A 226 9.13 25.41 12.92
C ALA A 226 9.61 26.86 13.13
N PHE A 227 10.36 27.41 12.17
CA PHE A 227 10.84 28.78 12.23
C PHE A 227 9.74 29.82 12.07
N ILE A 228 8.64 29.48 11.39
CA ILE A 228 7.51 30.40 11.13
C ILE A 228 6.47 30.26 12.25
N ASP A 229 5.99 29.04 12.50
CA ASP A 229 5.00 28.72 13.52
C ASP A 229 5.24 27.29 14.05
N PRO A 230 5.90 27.14 15.22
CA PRO A 230 6.12 25.84 15.85
C PRO A 230 4.82 25.06 16.13
N SER A 231 3.71 25.76 16.35
CA SER A 231 2.43 25.10 16.68
C SER A 231 1.87 24.31 15.49
N ALA A 232 2.19 24.74 14.26
CA ALA A 232 1.81 24.03 13.04
C ALA A 232 2.44 22.62 12.96
N LEU A 233 3.59 22.38 13.60
CA LEU A 233 4.20 21.06 13.62
C LEU A 233 3.31 20.01 14.29
N ILE A 234 2.59 20.38 15.34
CA ILE A 234 1.69 19.47 16.08
C ILE A 234 0.62 18.93 15.13
N TRP A 235 0.08 19.80 14.28
CA TRP A 235 -0.93 19.44 13.29
C TRP A 235 -0.37 18.62 12.13
N LEU A 236 0.91 18.80 11.82
CA LEU A 236 1.60 18.02 10.81
C LEU A 236 2.08 16.66 11.32
N LEU A 237 2.14 16.42 12.63
CA LEU A 237 2.64 15.16 13.21
C LEU A 237 2.03 13.89 12.60
N PRO A 238 0.70 13.78 12.36
CA PRO A 238 0.12 12.56 11.80
C PRO A 238 0.72 12.16 10.44
N VAL A 239 1.25 13.13 9.68
CA VAL A 239 1.87 12.91 8.36
C VAL A 239 3.40 13.00 8.45
N GLY A 240 3.93 13.99 9.17
CA GLY A 240 5.35 14.27 9.30
C GLY A 240 6.09 13.23 10.14
N LEU A 241 5.49 12.73 11.23
CA LEU A 241 6.15 11.74 12.09
C LEU A 241 6.40 10.42 11.34
N PRO A 242 5.43 9.82 10.62
CA PRO A 242 5.71 8.59 9.89
C PRO A 242 6.71 8.80 8.73
N LEU A 243 6.74 9.98 8.11
CA LEU A 243 7.72 10.31 7.08
C LEU A 243 9.14 10.44 7.64
N ALA A 244 9.29 11.10 8.79
CA ALA A 244 10.56 11.20 9.51
C ALA A 244 11.06 9.82 9.97
N LEU A 245 10.14 8.94 10.38
CA LEU A 245 10.42 7.57 10.81
C LEU A 245 10.39 6.54 9.68
N SER A 246 10.35 6.96 8.42
CA SER A 246 10.20 6.03 7.28
C SER A 246 11.32 4.97 7.20
N ILE A 247 12.56 5.35 7.50
CA ILE A 247 13.71 4.42 7.55
C ILE A 247 13.53 3.36 8.66
N PRO A 248 13.42 3.72 9.96
CA PRO A 248 13.24 2.72 11.01
C PRO A 248 11.95 1.92 10.85
N LEU A 249 10.85 2.52 10.39
CA LEU A 249 9.62 1.79 10.11
C LEU A 249 9.84 0.70 9.05
N THR A 250 10.51 1.02 7.94
CA THR A 250 10.81 0.04 6.89
C THR A 250 11.66 -1.12 7.43
N VAL A 251 12.70 -0.80 8.19
CA VAL A 251 13.62 -1.83 8.72
C VAL A 251 12.93 -2.71 9.75
N ILE A 252 12.27 -2.11 10.74
CA ILE A 252 11.60 -2.84 11.83
C ILE A 252 10.50 -3.73 11.27
N THR A 253 9.67 -3.20 10.37
CA THR A 253 8.53 -3.96 9.84
C THR A 253 8.93 -5.08 8.89
N SER A 254 10.16 -5.06 8.35
CA SER A 254 10.74 -6.15 7.56
C SER A 254 11.40 -7.27 8.38
N GLN A 255 11.50 -7.15 9.72
CA GLN A 255 12.22 -8.14 10.53
C GLN A 255 11.42 -9.44 10.67
N ILE A 256 12.01 -10.54 10.18
CA ILE A 256 11.42 -11.89 10.24
C ILE A 256 11.08 -12.28 11.68
N ARG A 257 11.99 -12.02 12.64
CA ARG A 257 11.78 -12.34 14.07
C ARG A 257 10.55 -11.67 14.66
N LEU A 258 10.24 -10.44 14.25
CA LEU A 258 9.04 -9.74 14.74
C LEU A 258 7.77 -10.39 14.18
N GLY A 259 7.79 -10.83 12.91
CA GLY A 259 6.72 -11.62 12.32
C GLY A 259 6.53 -12.97 13.02
N GLU A 260 7.61 -13.71 13.26
CA GLU A 260 7.58 -14.98 14.00
C GLU A 260 7.06 -14.80 15.44
N ASN A 261 7.47 -13.74 16.12
CA ASN A 261 6.97 -13.41 17.46
C ASN A 261 5.47 -13.08 17.45
N ALA A 262 5.01 -12.28 16.49
CA ALA A 262 3.59 -11.96 16.32
C ALA A 262 2.78 -13.24 16.07
N LYS A 263 3.25 -14.10 15.16
CA LYS A 263 2.67 -15.41 14.86
C LYS A 263 2.61 -16.32 16.09
N SER A 264 3.70 -16.44 16.84
CA SER A 264 3.74 -17.24 18.08
C SER A 264 2.78 -16.72 19.16
N SER A 265 2.56 -15.40 19.18
CA SER A 265 1.58 -14.73 20.04
C SER A 265 0.15 -14.78 19.48
N LYS A 266 -0.07 -15.50 18.38
CA LYS A 266 -1.33 -15.62 17.64
C LYS A 266 -1.85 -14.32 17.01
N LEU A 267 -1.02 -13.28 16.91
CA LEU A 267 -1.37 -12.00 16.31
C LEU A 267 -1.10 -12.01 14.80
N LEU A 268 -1.91 -11.26 14.05
CA LEU A 268 -1.83 -11.09 12.59
C LEU A 268 -1.90 -12.41 11.80
N LEU A 269 -2.49 -13.46 12.41
CA LEU A 269 -2.64 -14.76 11.77
C LEU A 269 -3.69 -14.73 10.66
N ILE A 270 -3.37 -15.36 9.52
CA ILE A 270 -4.35 -15.73 8.50
C ILE A 270 -4.80 -17.19 8.67
N PRO A 271 -5.97 -17.59 8.13
CA PRO A 271 -6.46 -18.97 8.24
C PRO A 271 -5.46 -20.02 7.75
N GLU A 272 -4.72 -19.75 6.68
CA GLU A 272 -3.72 -20.65 6.11
C GLU A 272 -2.50 -20.88 7.02
N GLU A 273 -2.24 -19.95 7.95
CA GLU A 273 -1.19 -20.11 8.95
C GLU A 273 -1.65 -20.89 10.17
N SER A 274 -2.94 -20.74 10.53
CA SER A 274 -3.57 -21.55 11.59
C SER A 274 -3.82 -22.99 11.13
N TRP A 275 -4.22 -23.16 9.87
CA TRP A 275 -4.47 -24.46 9.25
C TRP A 275 -3.98 -24.46 7.79
N SER A 276 -2.73 -24.88 7.60
CA SER A 276 -2.12 -24.90 6.26
C SER A 276 -2.80 -25.91 5.34
N PRO A 277 -3.36 -25.49 4.19
CA PRO A 277 -4.07 -26.39 3.28
C PRO A 277 -3.20 -27.53 2.73
N PRO A 278 -3.78 -28.69 2.36
CA PRO A 278 -3.03 -29.86 1.89
C PRO A 278 -2.10 -29.57 0.71
N VAL A 279 -2.50 -28.68 -0.20
CA VAL A 279 -1.68 -28.28 -1.35
C VAL A 279 -0.41 -27.54 -0.93
N LEU A 280 -0.48 -26.63 0.05
CA LEU A 280 0.71 -25.96 0.59
C LEU A 280 1.63 -26.94 1.30
N ARG A 281 1.06 -27.86 2.11
CA ARG A 281 1.86 -28.89 2.79
C ARG A 281 2.60 -29.80 1.79
N ARG A 282 1.93 -30.19 0.69
CA ARG A 282 2.55 -30.97 -0.40
C ARG A 282 3.62 -30.18 -1.12
N ALA A 283 3.34 -28.93 -1.49
CA ALA A 283 4.31 -28.05 -2.14
C ALA A 283 5.59 -27.91 -1.28
N TRP A 284 5.42 -27.67 0.03
CA TRP A 284 6.53 -27.58 0.97
C TRP A 284 7.33 -28.89 1.09
N MET A 285 6.64 -30.03 1.12
CA MET A 285 7.27 -31.35 1.14
C MET A 285 8.12 -31.58 -0.12
N HIS A 286 7.61 -31.23 -1.31
CA HIS A 286 8.36 -31.38 -2.56
C HIS A 286 9.54 -30.41 -2.64
N ALA A 287 9.35 -29.13 -2.27
CA ALA A 287 10.43 -28.15 -2.21
C ALA A 287 11.55 -28.61 -1.27
N SER A 288 11.21 -29.09 -0.07
CA SER A 288 12.18 -29.59 0.91
C SER A 288 12.96 -30.81 0.41
N ARG A 289 12.32 -31.71 -0.36
CA ARG A 289 13.00 -32.86 -0.98
C ARG A 289 13.99 -32.42 -2.05
N LEU A 290 13.62 -31.46 -2.89
CA LEU A 290 14.50 -30.91 -3.93
C LEU A 290 15.71 -30.19 -3.32
N SER A 291 15.51 -29.37 -2.29
CA SER A 291 16.62 -28.70 -1.59
C SER A 291 17.59 -29.68 -0.93
N ARG A 292 17.11 -30.83 -0.42
CA ARG A 292 17.96 -31.89 0.13
C ARG A 292 18.67 -32.73 -0.94
N ALA A 293 18.12 -32.78 -2.16
CA ALA A 293 18.68 -33.54 -3.27
C ALA A 293 19.73 -32.76 -4.07
N GLN A 294 19.84 -31.44 -3.89
CA GLN A 294 20.94 -30.66 -4.45
C GLN A 294 22.21 -30.90 -3.62
N PRO A 295 23.30 -31.44 -4.20
CA PRO A 295 24.57 -31.53 -3.50
C PRO A 295 25.06 -30.12 -3.16
N GLN A 296 25.52 -29.91 -1.93
CA GLN A 296 26.25 -28.70 -1.56
C GLN A 296 27.36 -28.47 -2.60
N PRO A 297 27.52 -27.26 -3.17
CA PRO A 297 28.69 -26.99 -3.99
C PRO A 297 29.90 -27.22 -3.10
N MET A 298 30.67 -28.27 -3.40
CA MET A 298 31.97 -28.49 -2.76
C MET A 298 32.72 -27.16 -2.87
N LEU A 299 33.06 -26.56 -1.73
CA LEU A 299 34.08 -25.54 -1.64
C LEU A 299 35.27 -26.04 -2.45
N LYS A 300 35.52 -25.44 -3.61
CA LYS A 300 36.76 -25.65 -4.34
C LYS A 300 37.85 -25.06 -3.47
N ALA A 301 38.55 -25.94 -2.74
CA ALA A 301 39.87 -25.63 -2.23
C ALA A 301 40.79 -25.44 -3.45
N ALA A 302 41.28 -24.22 -3.63
CA ALA A 302 42.50 -23.89 -4.35
C ALA A 302 43.01 -22.55 -3.80
#